data_AF-A0A1D9GT98-F1
#
_entry.id   AF-A0A1D9GT98-F1
#
_cell.length_a   1.000
_cell.length_b   1.000
_cell.length_c   1.000
_cell.angle_alpha   90.00
_cell.angle_beta   90.00
_cell.angle_gamma   90.00
#
_symmetry.space_group_name_H-M   'P 1'
#
loop_
_entity.id
_entity.type
_entity.pdbx_description
1 polymer ?
#
loop_
_entity_poly.entity_id
_entity_poly.type
_entity_poly.pdbx_seq_one_letter_code
_entity_poly.pdbx_strand_id
1 'polypeptide(L)'
;MSTYTKEQIKNLVDGKLDWDTTLRMLSMPKDAERFQMYVEALQRKLDWADRIVLPLSPHMFIVQQAKTRKWVTQCDCGHVFCDYRENWKLHANIYVRESAEAMAEVYPHLMAPDTNWQVYREYYCPECGTMHDVEAPTPWYPVIHDFEPDIEAFYGDWLGLPVPQRAD
;
A
#
# COMPACT_ATOMS: atom_id res chain seq x y z
N MET A 1 24.61 -13.02 6.66
CA MET A 1 23.21 -12.64 6.35
C MET A 1 22.82 -13.30 5.04
N SER A 2 21.54 -13.62 4.84
CA SER A 2 21.08 -14.02 3.52
C SER A 2 21.20 -12.83 2.56
N THR A 3 21.43 -13.11 1.28
CA THR A 3 21.44 -12.11 0.20
C THR A 3 20.68 -12.69 -0.98
N TYR A 4 20.00 -11.83 -1.72
CA TYR A 4 19.16 -12.21 -2.87
C TYR A 4 19.47 -11.29 -4.04
N THR A 5 19.28 -11.79 -5.25
CA THR A 5 19.52 -11.00 -6.46
C THR A 5 18.35 -10.04 -6.74
N LYS A 6 18.61 -8.95 -7.46
CA LYS A 6 17.54 -8.03 -7.92
C LYS A 6 16.47 -8.75 -8.74
N GLU A 7 16.85 -9.80 -9.48
CA GLU A 7 15.92 -10.64 -10.22
C GLU A 7 15.00 -11.44 -9.30
N GLN A 8 15.54 -12.04 -8.23
CA GLN A 8 14.73 -12.73 -7.22
C GLN A 8 13.77 -11.77 -6.52
N ILE A 9 14.21 -10.55 -6.17
CA ILE A 9 13.32 -9.53 -5.59
C ILE A 9 12.24 -9.11 -6.59
N LYS A 10 12.59 -8.90 -7.87
CA LYS A 10 11.59 -8.62 -8.91
C LYS A 10 10.57 -9.76 -9.03
N ASN A 11 11.01 -11.02 -9.05
CA ASN A 11 10.12 -12.18 -9.12
C ASN A 11 9.25 -12.29 -7.87
N LEU A 12 9.73 -11.90 -6.69
CA LEU A 12 8.92 -11.79 -5.49
C LEU A 12 7.80 -10.77 -5.66
N VAL A 13 8.12 -9.56 -6.14
CA VAL A 13 7.12 -8.50 -6.42
C VAL A 13 6.12 -8.95 -7.48
N ASP A 14 6.56 -9.70 -8.49
CA ASP A 14 5.72 -10.22 -9.57
C ASP A 14 4.88 -11.45 -9.17
N GLY A 15 5.06 -12.00 -7.96
CA GLY A 15 4.40 -13.23 -7.53
C GLY A 15 4.86 -14.49 -8.29
N LYS A 16 6.09 -14.46 -8.83
CA LYS A 16 6.69 -15.50 -9.70
C LYS A 16 7.96 -16.12 -9.12
N LEU A 17 8.25 -15.87 -7.84
CA LEU A 17 9.43 -16.43 -7.17
C LEU A 17 9.29 -17.95 -7.03
N ASP A 18 10.38 -18.68 -7.26
CA ASP A 18 10.39 -20.13 -7.09
C ASP A 18 10.18 -20.52 -5.62
N TRP A 19 9.68 -21.74 -5.40
CA TRP A 19 9.35 -22.23 -4.07
C TRP A 19 10.58 -22.33 -3.16
N ASP A 20 11.71 -22.81 -3.67
CA ASP A 20 12.92 -23.00 -2.86
C ASP A 20 13.47 -21.66 -2.36
N THR A 21 13.47 -20.64 -3.20
CA THR A 21 13.86 -19.28 -2.81
C THR A 21 12.83 -18.66 -1.86
N THR A 22 11.54 -18.85 -2.10
CA THR A 22 10.47 -18.38 -1.20
C THR A 22 10.63 -18.97 0.20
N LEU A 23 10.78 -20.29 0.32
CA LEU A 23 10.97 -20.98 1.59
C LEU A 23 12.24 -20.50 2.31
N ARG A 24 13.31 -20.25 1.57
CA ARG A 24 14.56 -19.71 2.12
C ARG A 24 14.37 -18.31 2.67
N MET A 25 13.65 -17.42 1.97
CA MET A 25 13.33 -16.07 2.45
C MET A 25 12.46 -16.11 3.72
N LEU A 26 11.60 -17.11 3.88
CA LEU A 26 10.77 -17.28 5.07
C LEU A 26 11.59 -17.79 6.27
N SER A 27 12.42 -18.80 6.06
CA SER A 27 13.11 -19.55 7.13
C SER A 27 14.46 -18.97 7.57
N MET A 28 15.16 -18.25 6.70
CA MET A 28 16.50 -17.69 7.01
C MET A 28 16.41 -16.26 7.57
N PRO A 29 17.45 -15.79 8.29
CA PRO A 29 17.56 -14.39 8.71
C PRO A 29 17.40 -13.43 7.51
N LYS A 30 16.75 -12.29 7.72
CA LYS A 30 16.44 -11.33 6.64
C LYS A 30 17.70 -10.64 6.10
N ASP A 31 17.65 -10.32 4.81
CA ASP A 31 18.62 -9.48 4.13
C ASP A 31 18.38 -8.00 4.47
N ALA A 32 19.43 -7.30 4.92
CA ALA A 32 19.33 -5.88 5.30
C ALA A 32 19.04 -4.96 4.11
N GLU A 33 19.42 -5.38 2.89
CA GLU A 33 19.26 -4.60 1.66
C GLU A 33 17.85 -4.72 1.05
N ARG A 34 16.96 -5.50 1.67
CA ARG A 34 15.63 -5.83 1.12
C ARG A 34 14.85 -4.60 0.72
N PHE A 35 14.79 -3.61 1.61
CA PHE A 35 13.97 -2.42 1.41
C PHE A 35 14.40 -1.62 0.18
N GLN A 36 15.70 -1.41 0.01
CA GLN A 36 16.25 -0.66 -1.12
C GLN A 36 16.00 -1.39 -2.44
N MET A 37 16.26 -2.70 -2.49
CA MET A 37 15.99 -3.50 -3.69
C MET A 37 14.50 -3.56 -4.02
N TYR A 38 13.65 -3.60 -3.01
CA TYR A 38 12.19 -3.61 -3.17
C TYR A 38 11.68 -2.29 -3.74
N VAL A 39 12.08 -1.16 -3.15
CA VAL A 39 11.74 0.18 -3.67
C VAL A 39 12.26 0.37 -5.09
N GLU A 40 13.50 -0.05 -5.38
CA GLU A 40 14.05 0.00 -6.74
C GLU A 40 13.23 -0.84 -7.73
N ALA A 41 12.81 -2.05 -7.34
CA ALA A 41 11.99 -2.92 -8.19
C ALA A 41 10.60 -2.32 -8.48
N LEU A 42 9.99 -1.64 -7.50
CA LEU A 42 8.71 -0.95 -7.67
C LEU A 42 8.85 0.32 -8.52
N GLN A 43 9.86 1.16 -8.25
CA GLN A 43 10.08 2.41 -8.98
C GLN A 43 10.25 2.19 -10.49
N ARG A 44 10.90 1.09 -10.89
CA ARG A 44 11.08 0.72 -12.30
C ARG A 44 9.78 0.37 -13.04
N LYS A 45 8.68 0.14 -12.34
CA LYS A 45 7.37 -0.17 -12.92
C LYS A 45 6.49 1.06 -13.12
N LEU A 46 6.91 2.23 -12.61
CA LEU A 46 6.10 3.43 -12.57
C LEU A 46 6.52 4.39 -13.69
N ASP A 47 5.53 4.98 -14.34
CA ASP A 47 5.74 5.85 -15.51
C ASP A 47 5.90 7.34 -15.15
N TRP A 48 6.06 7.65 -13.86
CA TRP A 48 6.24 9.01 -13.34
C TRP A 48 7.59 9.19 -12.64
N ALA A 49 8.02 10.46 -12.54
CA ALA A 49 9.35 10.85 -12.08
C ALA A 49 9.48 11.05 -10.56
N ASP A 50 8.37 11.04 -9.82
CA ASP A 50 8.38 11.15 -8.36
C ASP A 50 9.10 9.94 -7.74
N ARG A 51 9.65 10.13 -6.54
CA ARG A 51 10.45 9.09 -5.86
C ARG A 51 9.60 8.41 -4.79
N ILE A 52 9.47 7.09 -4.84
CA ILE A 52 8.88 6.32 -3.75
C ILE A 52 9.73 6.50 -2.48
N VAL A 53 9.05 6.88 -1.40
CA VAL A 53 9.60 6.94 -0.04
C VAL A 53 9.20 5.70 0.74
N LEU A 54 7.92 5.30 0.67
CA LEU A 54 7.42 4.12 1.37
C LEU A 54 6.22 3.50 0.61
N PRO A 55 6.28 2.24 0.19
CA PRO A 55 5.12 1.53 -0.33
C PRO A 55 4.09 1.26 0.77
N LEU A 56 2.80 1.54 0.51
CA LEU A 56 1.70 1.32 1.46
C LEU A 56 0.86 0.10 1.08
N SER A 57 0.57 -0.07 -0.21
CA SER A 57 -0.17 -1.21 -0.75
C SER A 57 0.36 -1.53 -2.17
N PRO A 58 -0.13 -2.60 -2.84
CA PRO A 58 0.37 -2.99 -4.16
C PRO A 58 0.41 -1.87 -5.21
N HIS A 59 -0.54 -0.92 -5.13
CA HIS A 59 -0.72 0.17 -6.10
C HIS A 59 -0.70 1.56 -5.46
N MET A 60 -0.21 1.70 -4.21
CA MET A 60 -0.22 2.97 -3.48
C MET A 60 1.06 3.19 -2.68
N PHE A 61 1.59 4.41 -2.74
CA PHE A 61 2.88 4.76 -2.18
C PHE A 61 2.84 6.13 -1.51
N ILE A 62 3.65 6.32 -0.47
CA ILE A 62 4.13 7.65 -0.09
C ILE A 62 5.28 7.99 -1.02
N VAL A 63 5.18 9.13 -1.70
CA VAL A 63 6.14 9.58 -2.70
C VAL A 63 6.62 10.99 -2.40
N GLN A 64 7.89 11.26 -2.71
CA GLN A 64 8.42 12.61 -2.80
C GLN A 64 8.19 13.12 -4.23
N GLN A 65 7.35 14.14 -4.38
CA GLN A 65 7.13 14.79 -5.66
C GLN A 65 8.43 15.42 -6.20
N ALA A 66 8.75 15.17 -7.46
CA ALA A 66 10.01 15.60 -8.07
C ALA A 66 10.16 17.13 -8.13
N LYS A 67 9.05 17.85 -8.33
CA LYS A 67 9.03 19.31 -8.49
C LYS A 67 8.99 20.06 -7.16
N THR A 68 8.12 19.62 -6.25
CA THR A 68 7.80 20.37 -5.01
C THR A 68 8.55 19.84 -3.79
N ARG A 69 9.07 18.61 -3.85
CA ARG A 69 9.65 17.87 -2.72
C ARG A 69 8.66 17.61 -1.57
N LYS A 70 7.36 17.87 -1.78
CA LYS A 70 6.31 17.47 -0.84
C LYS A 70 6.16 15.96 -0.83
N TRP A 71 5.75 15.42 0.31
CA TRP A 71 5.44 14.00 0.45
C TRP A 71 3.94 13.80 0.41
N VAL A 72 3.49 12.94 -0.49
CA VAL A 72 2.06 12.73 -0.74
C VAL A 72 1.75 11.25 -0.86
N THR A 73 0.51 10.89 -0.56
CA THR A 73 0.00 9.54 -0.84
C THR A 73 -0.51 9.50 -2.27
N GLN A 74 0.06 8.62 -3.10
CA GLN A 74 -0.14 8.58 -4.54
C GLN A 74 -0.42 7.15 -5.03
N CYS A 75 -1.42 7.05 -5.91
CA CYS A 75 -1.73 5.84 -6.67
C CYS A 75 -0.68 5.61 -7.76
N ASP A 76 -0.44 4.36 -8.16
CA ASP A 76 0.47 4.03 -9.25
C ASP A 76 0.08 4.68 -10.60
N CYS A 77 -1.22 4.91 -10.83
CA CYS A 77 -1.71 5.67 -12.00
C CYS A 77 -1.31 7.15 -12.01
N GLY A 78 -0.80 7.69 -10.90
CA GLY A 78 -0.37 9.07 -10.75
C GLY A 78 -1.30 9.96 -9.93
N HIS A 79 -2.52 9.50 -9.61
CA HIS A 79 -3.44 10.26 -8.77
C HIS A 79 -2.87 10.52 -7.37
N VAL A 80 -2.91 11.78 -6.93
CA VAL A 80 -2.47 12.20 -5.60
C VAL A 80 -3.69 12.41 -4.70
N PHE A 81 -3.75 11.68 -3.59
CA PHE A 81 -4.87 11.76 -2.65
C PHE A 81 -4.74 12.95 -1.70
N CYS A 82 -3.63 13.02 -0.93
CA CYS A 82 -3.46 13.96 0.18
C CYS A 82 -1.99 14.06 0.64
N ASP A 83 -1.71 14.89 1.66
CA ASP A 83 -0.43 14.83 2.40
C ASP A 83 -0.25 13.44 3.02
N TYR A 84 1.00 12.98 3.14
CA TYR A 84 1.29 11.64 3.65
C TYR A 84 0.88 11.42 5.12
N ARG A 85 0.62 12.50 5.88
CA ARG A 85 0.13 12.45 7.26
C ARG A 85 -1.38 12.39 7.36
N GLU A 86 -2.09 12.65 6.27
CA GLU A 86 -3.54 12.60 6.22
C GLU A 86 -4.02 11.20 5.84
N ASN A 87 -5.23 10.85 6.29
CA ASN A 87 -5.86 9.59 5.91
C ASN A 87 -6.39 9.67 4.47
N TRP A 88 -5.67 9.03 3.54
CA TRP A 88 -6.02 8.98 2.11
C TRP A 88 -7.45 8.50 1.84
N LYS A 89 -8.03 7.66 2.71
CA LYS A 89 -9.42 7.17 2.56
C LYS A 89 -10.44 8.31 2.59
N LEU A 90 -10.15 9.42 3.28
CA LEU A 90 -11.01 10.60 3.33
C LEU A 90 -11.02 11.38 2.00
N HIS A 91 -10.12 11.05 1.08
CA HIS A 91 -9.96 11.65 -0.24
C HIS A 91 -10.23 10.65 -1.38
N ALA A 92 -10.65 9.43 -1.05
CA ALA A 92 -10.99 8.38 -1.99
C ALA A 92 -12.49 8.33 -2.31
N ASN A 93 -12.87 7.63 -3.37
CA ASN A 93 -14.26 7.25 -3.59
C ASN A 93 -14.60 6.02 -2.74
N ILE A 94 -15.80 5.97 -2.18
CA ILE A 94 -16.26 4.86 -1.34
C ILE A 94 -17.54 4.24 -1.90
N TYR A 95 -17.59 2.91 -1.93
CA TYR A 95 -18.83 2.14 -2.09
C TYR A 95 -19.10 1.34 -0.83
N VAL A 96 -20.31 1.46 -0.27
CA VAL A 96 -20.68 0.75 0.96
C VAL A 96 -21.72 -0.32 0.63
N ARG A 97 -21.37 -1.59 0.86
CA ARG A 97 -22.32 -2.71 0.81
C ARG A 97 -23.07 -2.78 2.13
N GLU A 98 -24.20 -2.07 2.18
CA GLU A 98 -25.06 -1.99 3.37
C GLU A 98 -26.41 -2.73 3.22
N SER A 99 -26.65 -3.37 2.08
CA SER A 99 -27.83 -4.19 1.82
C SER A 99 -27.48 -5.67 1.56
N ALA A 100 -28.46 -6.55 1.77
CA ALA A 100 -28.30 -7.98 1.50
C ALA A 100 -28.06 -8.25 0.00
N GLU A 101 -28.69 -7.46 -0.87
CA GLU A 101 -28.52 -7.54 -2.32
C GLU A 101 -27.09 -7.19 -2.73
N ALA A 102 -26.54 -6.08 -2.18
CA ALA A 102 -25.17 -5.67 -2.46
C ALA A 102 -24.14 -6.69 -1.93
N MET A 103 -24.40 -7.31 -0.78
CA MET A 103 -23.55 -8.38 -0.25
C MET A 103 -23.63 -9.66 -1.08
N ALA A 104 -24.78 -9.97 -1.67
CA ALA A 104 -24.98 -11.15 -2.51
C ALA A 104 -24.17 -11.12 -3.81
N GLU A 105 -23.67 -9.95 -4.24
CA GLU A 105 -22.76 -9.82 -5.38
C GLU A 105 -21.38 -10.44 -5.12
N VAL A 106 -20.94 -10.47 -3.86
CA VAL A 106 -19.58 -10.91 -3.46
C VAL A 106 -19.59 -12.17 -2.59
N TYR A 107 -20.71 -12.48 -1.93
CA TYR A 107 -20.88 -13.71 -1.17
C TYR A 107 -22.17 -14.45 -1.54
N PRO A 108 -22.14 -15.80 -1.54
CA PRO A 108 -23.36 -16.59 -1.58
C PRO A 108 -24.29 -16.26 -0.40
N HIS A 109 -25.59 -16.45 -0.62
CA HIS A 109 -26.59 -16.34 0.44
C HIS A 109 -26.24 -17.26 1.63
N LEU A 110 -26.49 -16.79 2.85
CA LEU A 110 -26.08 -17.41 4.14
C LEU A 110 -24.58 -17.39 4.45
N MET A 111 -23.71 -17.07 3.49
CA MET A 111 -22.27 -16.82 3.74
C MET A 111 -21.97 -15.32 3.89
N ALA A 112 -22.86 -14.46 3.40
CA ALA A 112 -22.78 -13.02 3.56
C ALA A 112 -22.98 -12.59 5.02
N PRO A 113 -22.26 -11.55 5.50
CA PRO A 113 -22.54 -10.91 6.78
C PRO A 113 -23.95 -10.30 6.82
N ASP A 114 -24.55 -10.23 8.02
CA ASP A 114 -25.76 -9.43 8.25
C ASP A 114 -25.37 -7.94 8.30
N THR A 115 -25.95 -7.13 7.42
CA THR A 115 -25.56 -5.73 7.25
C THR A 115 -25.96 -4.82 8.40
N ASN A 116 -26.83 -5.29 9.31
CA ASN A 116 -27.07 -4.59 10.58
C ASN A 116 -25.90 -4.73 11.56
N TRP A 117 -25.03 -5.72 11.36
CA TRP A 117 -23.87 -6.00 12.21
C TRP A 117 -22.56 -5.58 11.56
N GLN A 118 -22.40 -5.84 10.26
CA GLN A 118 -21.16 -5.57 9.55
C GLN A 118 -21.45 -5.11 8.13
N VAL A 119 -20.88 -3.97 7.74
CA VAL A 119 -20.95 -3.43 6.37
C VAL A 119 -19.57 -3.50 5.74
N TYR A 120 -19.50 -3.68 4.42
CA TYR A 120 -18.22 -3.59 3.69
C TYR A 120 -18.11 -2.22 3.05
N ARG A 121 -16.94 -1.59 3.19
CA ARG A 121 -16.61 -0.28 2.64
C ARG A 121 -15.42 -0.43 1.72
N GLU A 122 -15.65 -0.29 0.43
CA GLU A 122 -14.66 -0.46 -0.62
C GLU A 122 -14.14 0.93 -1.03
N TYR A 123 -12.84 1.18 -0.88
CA TYR A 123 -12.20 2.48 -1.14
C TYR A 123 -11.40 2.44 -2.44
N TYR A 124 -11.69 3.38 -3.35
CA TYR A 124 -11.17 3.41 -4.71
C TYR A 124 -10.41 4.67 -5.05
N CYS A 125 -9.41 4.52 -5.90
CA CYS A 125 -8.81 5.65 -6.61
C CYS A 125 -9.87 6.34 -7.51
N PRO A 126 -10.05 7.66 -7.41
CA PRO A 126 -11.05 8.39 -8.18
C PRO A 126 -10.72 8.50 -9.67
N GLU A 127 -9.47 8.26 -10.08
CA GLU A 127 -9.06 8.35 -11.49
C GLU A 127 -9.11 6.99 -12.21
N CYS A 128 -8.48 5.95 -11.65
CA CYS A 128 -8.36 4.65 -12.33
C CYS A 128 -9.32 3.58 -11.81
N GLY A 129 -10.02 3.81 -10.71
CA GLY A 129 -10.95 2.84 -10.10
C GLY A 129 -10.27 1.67 -9.39
N THR A 130 -8.94 1.69 -9.18
CA THR A 130 -8.25 0.68 -8.37
C THR A 130 -8.80 0.67 -6.95
N MET A 131 -9.20 -0.51 -6.46
CA MET A 131 -9.61 -0.72 -5.07
C MET A 131 -8.36 -0.87 -4.19
N HIS A 132 -8.14 0.10 -3.30
CA HIS A 132 -6.94 0.13 -2.46
C HIS A 132 -7.14 -0.51 -1.09
N ASP A 133 -8.36 -0.47 -0.56
CA ASP A 133 -8.68 -1.08 0.74
C ASP A 133 -10.16 -1.46 0.85
N VAL A 134 -10.45 -2.41 1.75
CA VAL A 134 -11.81 -2.81 2.12
C VAL A 134 -11.90 -2.88 3.65
N GLU A 135 -12.69 -1.98 4.24
CA GLU A 135 -13.01 -2.07 5.66
C GLU A 135 -14.29 -2.90 5.86
N ALA A 136 -14.34 -3.69 6.93
CA ALA A 136 -15.54 -4.45 7.32
C ALA A 136 -15.98 -4.12 8.77
N PRO A 137 -16.32 -2.86 9.09
CA PRO A 137 -16.71 -2.48 10.44
C PRO A 137 -18.22 -2.66 10.68
N THR A 138 -18.65 -2.34 11.90
CA THR A 138 -20.07 -2.11 12.18
C THR A 138 -20.57 -0.84 11.47
N PRO A 139 -21.91 -0.67 11.33
CA PRO A 139 -22.48 0.62 10.98
C PRO A 139 -21.96 1.75 11.89
N TRP A 140 -21.92 2.98 11.36
CA TRP A 140 -21.48 4.22 12.03
C TRP A 140 -20.01 4.31 12.45
N TYR A 141 -19.23 3.25 12.27
CA TYR A 141 -17.82 3.28 12.65
C TYR A 141 -17.05 4.36 11.86
N PRO A 142 -16.12 5.11 12.46
CA PRO A 142 -15.28 6.05 11.73
C PRO A 142 -14.47 5.39 10.62
N VAL A 143 -14.01 6.18 9.65
CA VAL A 143 -13.00 5.72 8.68
C VAL A 143 -11.68 5.52 9.42
N ILE A 144 -11.03 4.38 9.23
CA ILE A 144 -9.82 4.02 9.97
C ILE A 144 -8.61 4.69 9.32
N HIS A 145 -7.74 5.32 10.11
CA HIS A 145 -6.41 5.74 9.65
C HIS A 145 -5.43 4.60 9.96
N ASP A 146 -5.14 3.76 8.97
CA ASP A 146 -4.51 2.46 9.22
C ASP A 146 -3.06 2.57 9.68
N PHE A 147 -2.33 3.58 9.18
CA PHE A 147 -0.89 3.64 9.36
C PHE A 147 -0.32 5.06 9.30
N GLU A 148 0.37 5.44 10.37
CA GLU A 148 1.12 6.70 10.51
C GLU A 148 2.61 6.39 10.71
N PRO A 149 3.39 6.24 9.61
CA PRO A 149 4.78 5.78 9.71
C PRO A 149 5.74 6.85 10.25
N ASP A 150 6.61 6.45 11.18
CA ASP A 150 7.82 7.21 11.51
C ASP A 150 8.92 6.94 10.45
N ILE A 151 8.81 7.64 9.33
CA ILE A 151 9.73 7.51 8.19
C ILE A 151 11.14 7.99 8.56
N GLU A 152 11.26 8.98 9.45
CA GLU A 152 12.56 9.55 9.84
C GLU A 152 13.37 8.54 10.64
N ALA A 153 12.78 7.92 11.67
CA ALA A 153 13.43 6.86 12.43
C ALA A 153 13.68 5.61 11.58
N PHE A 154 12.73 5.23 10.72
CA PHE A 154 12.90 4.07 9.84
C PHE A 154 14.11 4.24 8.91
N TYR A 155 14.24 5.39 8.25
CA TYR A 155 15.39 5.65 7.38
C TYR A 155 16.69 5.87 8.17
N GLY A 156 16.69 6.77 9.15
CA GLY A 156 17.89 7.20 9.87
C GLY A 156 18.43 6.14 10.82
N ASP A 157 17.59 5.66 11.74
CA ASP A 157 18.03 4.81 12.85
C ASP A 157 18.10 3.34 12.46
N TRP A 158 17.14 2.85 11.66
CA TRP A 158 17.01 1.42 11.38
C TRP A 158 17.75 1.01 10.10
N LEU A 159 17.57 1.77 9.02
CA LEU A 159 18.21 1.47 7.74
C LEU A 159 19.60 2.12 7.60
N GLY A 160 19.91 3.15 8.39
CA GLY A 160 21.14 3.93 8.24
C GLY A 160 21.21 4.69 6.91
N LEU A 161 20.06 5.07 6.36
CA LEU A 161 19.92 5.77 5.09
C LEU A 161 19.55 7.23 5.29
N PRO A 162 19.99 8.14 4.40
CA PRO A 162 19.56 9.51 4.45
C PRO A 162 18.05 9.62 4.20
N VAL A 163 17.36 10.34 5.07
CA VAL A 163 15.94 10.68 4.90
C VAL A 163 15.80 11.51 3.61
N PRO A 164 14.88 11.16 2.69
CA PRO A 164 14.64 11.98 1.51
C PRO A 164 14.24 13.40 1.89
N GLN A 165 14.61 14.39 1.08
CA GLN A 165 14.20 15.78 1.31
C GLN A 165 12.66 15.88 1.45
N ARG A 166 12.16 16.71 2.35
CA ARG A 166 10.74 17.00 2.49
C ARG A 166 10.54 18.51 2.53
N ALA A 167 9.64 19.00 1.69
CA ALA A 167 9.09 20.35 1.81
C ALA A 167 7.74 20.26 2.54
N ASP A 168 7.45 21.25 3.38
CA ASP A 168 6.16 21.39 4.06
C ASP A 168 5.10 22.03 3.13
#